data_AF-A0A8C0ZRP1-F1
#
_entry.id   AF-A0A8C0ZRP1-F1
#
_cell.length_a   1.000
_cell.length_b   1.000
_cell.length_c   1.000
_cell.angle_alpha   90.00
_cell.angle_beta   90.00
_cell.angle_gamma   90.00
#
_symmetry.space_group_name_H-M   'P 1'
#
loop_
_entity.id
_entity.type
_entity.pdbx_description
1 polymer ?
#
loop_
_entity_poly.entity_id
_entity_poly.type
_entity_poly.pdbx_seq_one_letter_code
_entity_poly.pdbx_strand_id
1 'polypeptide(L)'
;LNYGHMPPWLAYFLPSLAVTESPVYFKEQFLDGDDWTSRWIESKHKSDLGKFILSSGKFYGDQKKDKGLQTSQDVGFYALLPRSEPFSNKSQMLVVQFTMKHEQNTDCGGGYVKLFPSLDQKDIQVGSGSLRKIGTSCPSKR
;
A
#
# COMPACT_ATOMS: atom_id res chain seq x y z
N LEU A 1 -59.64 3.10 -17.89
CA LEU A 1 -58.31 3.57 -17.48
C LEU A 1 -57.51 3.84 -18.75
N ASN A 2 -57.37 5.12 -19.12
CA ASN A 2 -56.72 5.54 -20.37
C ASN A 2 -55.19 5.38 -20.23
N TYR A 3 -54.59 4.51 -21.05
CA TYR A 3 -53.16 4.54 -21.29
C TYR A 3 -52.88 5.71 -22.23
N GLY A 4 -52.44 6.83 -21.65
CA GLY A 4 -52.01 8.01 -22.40
C GLY A 4 -50.88 7.64 -23.36
N HIS A 5 -51.09 7.98 -24.62
CA HIS A 5 -50.13 7.84 -25.71
C HIS A 5 -48.88 8.66 -25.35
N MET A 6 -47.79 7.99 -24.96
CA MET A 6 -46.52 8.66 -24.67
C MET A 6 -45.95 9.25 -25.96
N PRO A 7 -45.58 10.55 -25.98
CA PRO A 7 -45.00 11.19 -27.15
C PRO A 7 -43.67 10.54 -27.58
N PRO A 8 -43.44 10.31 -28.89
CA PRO A 8 -42.23 9.63 -29.40
C PRO A 8 -40.92 10.39 -29.16
N TRP A 9 -40.99 11.66 -28.73
CA TRP A 9 -39.82 12.45 -28.38
C TRP A 9 -39.23 12.12 -26.99
N LEU A 10 -39.94 11.40 -26.14
CA LEU A 10 -39.45 10.97 -24.81
C LEU A 10 -38.54 9.72 -24.86
N ALA A 11 -38.40 9.06 -26.02
CA ALA A 11 -37.59 7.85 -26.16
C ALA A 11 -36.07 8.10 -26.33
N TYR A 12 -35.63 9.36 -26.44
CA TYR A 12 -34.25 9.71 -26.81
C TYR A 12 -33.40 10.34 -25.69
N PHE A 13 -33.93 10.49 -24.47
CA PHE A 13 -33.15 10.98 -23.32
C PHE A 13 -32.79 9.81 -22.38
N LEU A 14 -31.88 8.96 -22.82
CA LEU A 14 -31.11 8.10 -21.91
C LEU A 14 -29.92 8.93 -21.41
N PRO A 15 -29.95 9.50 -20.20
CA PRO A 15 -28.79 10.19 -19.65
C PRO A 15 -27.66 9.16 -19.52
N SER A 16 -26.59 9.35 -20.28
CA SER A 16 -25.36 8.57 -20.12
C SER A 16 -24.79 8.87 -18.75
N LEU A 17 -25.01 7.97 -17.78
CA LEU A 17 -24.32 8.04 -16.49
C LEU A 17 -22.83 7.79 -16.75
N ALA A 18 -22.03 8.86 -16.70
CA ALA A 18 -20.59 8.75 -16.67
C ALA A 18 -20.19 8.08 -15.35
N VAL A 19 -19.76 6.83 -15.41
CA VAL A 19 -19.12 6.16 -14.27
C VAL A 19 -17.73 6.76 -14.12
N THR A 20 -17.51 7.51 -13.05
CA THR A 20 -16.17 7.96 -12.65
C THR A 20 -15.55 6.89 -11.77
N GLU A 21 -14.47 6.25 -12.23
CA GLU A 21 -13.70 5.31 -11.42
C GLU A 21 -12.68 6.09 -10.57
N SER A 22 -12.56 5.72 -9.30
CA SER A 22 -11.56 6.33 -8.42
C SER A 22 -10.16 5.87 -8.87
N PRO A 23 -9.20 6.79 -9.05
CA PRO A 23 -7.86 6.41 -9.45
C PRO A 23 -7.17 5.55 -8.38
N VAL A 24 -6.51 4.48 -8.81
CA VAL A 24 -5.65 3.65 -7.96
C VAL A 24 -4.20 4.02 -8.24
N TYR A 25 -3.59 4.80 -7.33
CA TYR A 25 -2.22 5.29 -7.50
C TYR A 25 -1.15 4.22 -7.25
N PHE A 26 -1.41 3.30 -6.33
CA PHE A 26 -0.50 2.22 -5.99
C PHE A 26 -1.28 1.02 -5.48
N LYS A 27 -0.92 -0.17 -5.96
CA LYS A 27 -1.49 -1.44 -5.51
C LYS A 27 -0.42 -2.51 -5.57
N GLU A 28 -0.23 -3.19 -4.45
CA GLU A 28 0.67 -4.33 -4.35
C GLU A 28 -0.05 -5.45 -3.60
N GLN A 29 0.03 -6.66 -4.15
CA GLN A 29 -0.58 -7.87 -3.58
C GLN A 29 0.38 -9.05 -3.56
N PHE A 30 1.58 -8.92 -4.13
CA PHE A 30 2.62 -9.95 -4.15
C PHE A 30 2.18 -11.31 -4.71
N LEU A 31 1.27 -11.29 -5.69
CA LEU A 31 0.69 -12.50 -6.29
C LEU A 31 1.55 -13.10 -7.41
N ASP A 32 2.59 -12.38 -7.83
CA ASP A 32 3.42 -12.64 -9.00
C ASP A 32 4.82 -13.16 -8.64
N GLY A 33 4.94 -13.87 -7.51
CA GLY A 33 6.19 -14.51 -7.12
C GLY A 33 7.27 -13.47 -6.84
N ASP A 34 8.48 -13.67 -7.37
CA ASP A 34 9.65 -12.84 -7.06
C ASP A 34 9.70 -11.50 -7.83
N ASP A 35 8.71 -11.23 -8.70
CA ASP A 35 8.66 -10.02 -9.52
C ASP A 35 8.57 -8.73 -8.68
N TRP A 36 8.12 -8.82 -7.43
CA TRP A 36 8.14 -7.71 -6.48
C TRP A 36 9.54 -7.10 -6.31
N THR A 37 10.61 -7.90 -6.42
CA THR A 37 11.99 -7.42 -6.29
C THR A 37 12.37 -6.40 -7.37
N SER A 38 11.68 -6.41 -8.52
CA SER A 38 11.86 -5.40 -9.58
C SER A 38 11.13 -4.09 -9.28
N ARG A 39 10.04 -4.15 -8.50
CA ARG A 39 9.18 -3.02 -8.14
C ARG A 39 9.62 -2.34 -6.86
N TRP A 40 10.29 -3.03 -5.95
CA TRP A 40 10.69 -2.49 -4.65
C TRP A 40 12.20 -2.28 -4.59
N ILE A 41 12.61 -1.13 -4.04
CA ILE A 41 14.01 -0.73 -3.88
C ILE A 41 14.34 -0.70 -2.40
N GLU A 42 15.36 -1.47 -2.03
CA GLU A 42 15.99 -1.40 -0.71
C GLU A 42 16.83 -0.13 -0.62
N SER A 43 16.71 0.57 0.52
CA SER A 43 17.63 1.65 0.84
C SER A 43 19.04 1.11 1.02
N LYS A 44 20.02 1.90 0.58
CA LYS A 44 21.46 1.69 0.77
C LYS A 44 22.06 2.71 1.74
N HIS A 45 21.20 3.49 2.43
CA HIS A 45 21.65 4.50 3.38
C HIS A 45 22.52 3.92 4.51
N LYS A 46 22.22 2.69 4.95
CA LYS A 46 23.07 1.92 5.86
C LYS A 46 23.27 0.49 5.35
N SER A 47 24.42 -0.07 5.66
CA SER A 47 24.78 -1.45 5.28
C SER A 47 24.12 -2.52 6.15
N ASP A 48 23.68 -2.17 7.36
CA ASP A 48 23.09 -3.08 8.37
C ASP A 48 21.56 -3.11 8.34
N LEU A 49 20.93 -2.62 7.26
CA LEU A 49 19.49 -2.69 7.10
C LEU A 49 19.03 -4.15 6.95
N GLY A 50 17.94 -4.48 7.66
CA GLY A 50 17.29 -5.77 7.57
C GLY A 50 16.72 -6.03 6.18
N LYS A 51 16.51 -7.31 5.86
CA LYS A 51 16.01 -7.79 4.56
C LYS A 51 14.57 -8.24 4.66
N PHE A 52 13.78 -7.84 3.68
CA PHE A 52 12.45 -8.40 3.49
C PHE A 52 12.55 -9.71 2.69
N ILE A 53 11.74 -10.69 3.09
CA ILE A 53 11.51 -11.91 2.32
C ILE A 53 10.03 -12.00 1.95
N LEU A 54 9.74 -12.64 0.83
CA LEU A 54 8.38 -12.94 0.44
C LEU A 54 7.91 -14.22 1.12
N SER A 55 6.87 -14.13 1.95
CA SER A 55 6.42 -15.26 2.77
C SER A 55 4.95 -15.13 3.12
N SER A 56 4.26 -16.26 3.26
CA SER A 56 2.92 -16.36 3.87
C SER A 56 2.99 -16.67 5.38
N GLY A 57 4.20 -16.82 5.93
CA GLY A 57 4.44 -17.16 7.32
C GLY A 57 4.14 -18.62 7.68
N LYS A 58 4.16 -18.93 8.99
CA LYS A 58 3.91 -20.27 9.54
C LYS A 58 2.44 -20.69 9.46
N PHE A 59 1.53 -19.73 9.43
CA PHE A 59 0.09 -19.98 9.29
C PHE A 59 -0.56 -18.94 8.39
N TYR A 60 -1.49 -19.36 7.55
CA TYR A 60 -2.13 -18.55 6.51
C TYR A 60 -3.52 -19.10 6.22
N GLY A 61 -4.40 -18.25 5.68
CA GLY A 61 -5.69 -18.68 5.13
C GLY A 61 -5.53 -19.23 3.72
N ASP A 62 -4.76 -18.54 2.87
CA ASP A 62 -4.40 -18.96 1.52
C ASP A 62 -2.90 -18.74 1.28
N GLN A 63 -2.17 -19.83 1.06
CA GLN A 63 -0.70 -19.80 0.93
C GLN A 63 -0.19 -18.87 -0.18
N LYS A 64 -0.99 -18.69 -1.25
CA LYS A 64 -0.59 -17.86 -2.38
C LYS A 64 -1.03 -16.41 -2.19
N LYS A 65 -2.24 -16.18 -1.70
CA LYS A 65 -2.82 -14.83 -1.55
C LYS A 65 -2.32 -14.10 -0.31
N ASP A 66 -1.90 -14.83 0.72
CA ASP A 66 -1.43 -14.24 1.97
C ASP A 66 0.09 -14.01 1.97
N LYS A 67 0.75 -14.17 0.81
CA LYS A 67 2.15 -13.75 0.67
C LYS A 67 2.26 -12.25 0.84
N GLY A 68 3.24 -11.83 1.60
CA GLY A 68 3.62 -10.43 1.75
C GLY A 68 5.07 -10.29 2.17
N LEU A 69 5.49 -9.04 2.36
CA LEU A 69 6.83 -8.72 2.86
C LEU A 69 6.93 -9.04 4.34
N GLN A 70 7.81 -9.98 4.68
CA GLN A 70 8.12 -10.38 6.04
C GLN A 70 9.55 -9.93 6.39
N THR A 71 9.72 -9.32 7.56
CA THR A 71 11.04 -9.02 8.13
C THR A 71 11.76 -10.33 8.50
N SER A 72 13.01 -10.50 8.07
CA SER A 72 13.74 -11.77 8.23
C SER A 72 14.73 -11.82 9.41
N GLN A 73 15.02 -10.68 10.03
CA GLN A 73 15.87 -10.55 11.21
C GLN A 73 15.08 -10.05 12.43
N ASP A 74 15.39 -10.57 13.62
CA ASP A 74 14.66 -10.28 14.87
C ASP A 74 14.76 -8.81 15.30
N VAL A 75 15.94 -8.21 15.13
CA VAL A 75 16.20 -6.82 15.49
C VAL A 75 16.92 -6.14 14.34
N GLY A 76 16.31 -5.07 13.82
CA GLY A 76 16.89 -4.31 12.72
C GLY A 76 15.98 -3.21 12.24
N PHE A 77 16.59 -2.26 11.55
CA PHE A 77 15.87 -1.23 10.82
C PHE A 77 15.64 -1.69 9.39
N TYR A 78 14.44 -1.44 8.88
CA TYR A 78 14.03 -1.84 7.53
C TYR A 78 13.61 -0.61 6.75
N ALA A 79 14.07 -0.49 5.51
CA ALA A 79 13.72 0.59 4.61
C ALA A 79 13.62 0.05 3.17
N LEU A 80 12.39 -0.02 2.68
CA LEU A 80 12.05 -0.53 1.35
C LEU A 80 10.94 0.33 0.77
N LEU A 81 11.11 0.81 -0.46
CA LEU A 81 10.12 1.65 -1.13
C LEU A 81 9.78 1.13 -2.52
N PRO A 82 8.50 1.21 -2.95
CA PRO A 82 8.11 0.83 -4.28
C PRO A 82 8.47 1.92 -5.30
N ARG A 83 8.91 1.51 -6.49
CA ARG A 83 8.90 2.34 -7.70
C ARG A 83 7.45 2.72 -7.98
N SER A 84 7.15 4.00 -7.89
CA SER A 84 5.82 4.54 -8.11
C SER A 84 5.93 5.91 -8.74
N GLU A 85 4.96 6.24 -9.58
CA GLU A 85 4.86 7.56 -10.17
C GLU A 85 4.39 8.58 -9.12
N PRO A 86 4.97 9.79 -9.08
CA PRO A 86 4.47 10.84 -8.23
C PRO A 86 3.01 11.19 -8.55
N PHE A 87 2.21 11.43 -7.51
CA PHE A 87 0.84 11.92 -7.68
C PHE A 87 0.53 13.01 -6.65
N SER A 88 -0.59 13.72 -6.86
CA SER A 88 -1.11 14.71 -5.92
C SER A 88 -2.56 14.40 -5.58
N ASN A 89 -2.93 14.51 -4.29
CA ASN A 89 -4.30 14.39 -3.83
C ASN A 89 -4.95 15.77 -3.56
N LYS A 90 -4.47 16.86 -4.17
CA LYS A 90 -5.05 18.20 -3.95
C LYS A 90 -6.53 18.19 -4.31
N SER A 91 -7.37 18.64 -3.37
CA SER A 91 -8.85 18.61 -3.49
C SER A 91 -9.45 17.22 -3.68
N GLN A 92 -8.70 16.16 -3.34
CA GLN A 92 -9.15 14.77 -3.39
C GLN A 92 -8.89 14.07 -2.06
N MET A 93 -9.76 13.13 -1.72
CA MET A 93 -9.55 12.27 -0.55
C MET A 93 -8.43 11.27 -0.84
N LEU A 94 -7.45 11.20 0.06
CA LEU A 94 -6.40 10.18 0.01
C LEU A 94 -6.79 9.00 0.91
N VAL A 95 -6.87 7.80 0.33
CA VAL A 95 -7.04 6.55 1.06
C VAL A 95 -5.73 5.78 1.02
N VAL A 96 -5.25 5.35 2.19
CA VAL A 96 -4.12 4.45 2.31
C VAL A 96 -4.57 3.25 3.12
N GLN A 97 -4.41 2.07 2.54
CA GLN A 97 -4.80 0.81 3.16
C GLN A 97 -3.68 -0.20 2.97
N PHE A 98 -3.35 -0.91 4.03
CA PHE A 98 -2.44 -2.04 4.03
C PHE A 98 -2.87 -3.02 5.11
N THR A 99 -2.45 -4.27 4.97
CA THR A 99 -2.65 -5.31 5.97
C THR A 99 -1.32 -5.60 6.65
N MET A 100 -1.37 -5.82 7.95
CA MET A 100 -0.19 -6.14 8.76
C MET A 100 -0.51 -7.32 9.66
N LYS A 101 0.44 -8.26 9.75
CA LYS A 101 0.37 -9.43 10.62
C LYS A 101 1.63 -9.49 11.48
N HIS A 102 1.47 -9.37 12.79
CA HIS A 102 2.52 -9.74 13.74
C HIS A 102 2.37 -11.24 14.02
N GLU A 103 3.08 -12.05 13.25
CA GLU A 103 3.10 -13.50 13.47
C GLU A 103 4.00 -13.90 14.63
N GLN A 104 5.09 -13.15 14.82
CA GLN A 104 6.04 -13.38 15.89
C GLN A 104 5.51 -12.77 17.19
N ASN A 105 5.93 -13.32 18.33
CA ASN A 105 5.70 -12.69 19.62
C ASN A 105 6.74 -11.56 19.79
N THR A 106 6.49 -10.42 19.16
CA THR A 106 7.40 -9.27 19.16
C THR A 106 7.14 -8.36 20.36
N ASP A 107 8.17 -8.08 21.15
CA ASP A 107 8.09 -7.15 22.29
C ASP A 107 7.88 -5.70 21.85
N CYS A 108 8.56 -5.27 20.79
CA CYS A 108 8.52 -3.91 20.28
C CYS A 108 8.92 -3.87 18.80
N GLY A 109 7.99 -3.49 17.93
CA GLY A 109 8.21 -3.37 16.49
C GLY A 109 7.32 -2.30 15.87
N GLY A 110 7.83 -1.56 14.90
CA GLY A 110 7.06 -0.60 14.13
C GLY A 110 6.35 -1.28 12.97
N GLY A 111 5.05 -1.03 12.83
CA GLY A 111 4.17 -1.59 11.82
C GLY A 111 3.45 -0.49 11.05
N TYR A 112 4.22 0.36 10.36
CA TYR A 112 3.69 1.55 9.70
C TYR A 112 4.31 1.77 8.33
N VAL A 113 3.56 2.42 7.44
CA VAL A 113 4.05 2.96 6.16
C VAL A 113 4.26 4.46 6.27
N LYS A 114 5.18 4.99 5.45
CA LYS A 114 5.45 6.42 5.34
C LYS A 114 5.22 6.87 3.91
N LEU A 115 4.56 8.01 3.74
CA LEU A 115 4.41 8.69 2.45
C LEU A 115 5.44 9.81 2.35
N PHE A 116 6.19 9.81 1.25
CA PHE A 116 7.24 10.78 1.00
C PHE A 116 6.90 11.67 -0.20
N PRO A 117 7.44 12.90 -0.28
CA PRO A 117 7.54 13.58 -1.56
C PRO A 117 8.49 12.82 -2.49
N SER A 118 8.64 13.27 -3.73
CA SER A 118 9.67 12.73 -4.64
C SER A 118 11.06 12.82 -3.98
N LEU A 119 11.80 11.70 -3.94
CA LEU A 119 13.13 11.59 -3.33
C LEU A 119 13.96 10.46 -3.95
N ASP A 120 15.24 10.37 -3.60
CA ASP A 120 16.08 9.22 -3.96
C ASP A 120 15.76 8.03 -3.06
N GLN A 121 15.20 6.99 -3.68
CA GLN A 121 14.76 5.77 -2.99
C GLN A 121 15.92 4.99 -2.35
N LYS A 122 17.15 5.15 -2.86
CA LYS A 122 18.33 4.45 -2.36
C LYS A 122 18.91 5.06 -1.10
N ASP A 123 18.50 6.25 -0.69
CA ASP A 123 19.09 6.96 0.47
C ASP A 123 18.08 7.26 1.58
N ILE A 124 17.02 6.46 1.68
CA ILE A 124 15.98 6.66 2.69
C ILE A 124 16.40 6.09 4.03
N GLN A 125 16.19 6.88 5.08
CA GLN A 125 16.44 6.47 6.45
C GLN A 125 15.12 6.18 7.15
N VAL A 126 15.15 5.28 8.14
CA VAL A 126 13.97 5.04 8.98
C VAL A 126 13.53 6.31 9.71
N GLY A 127 14.48 7.18 10.08
CA GLY A 127 14.22 8.47 10.72
C GLY A 127 13.80 9.60 9.78
N SER A 128 13.87 9.42 8.46
CA SER A 128 13.56 10.50 7.50
C SER A 128 12.14 11.04 7.69
N GLY A 129 12.03 12.36 7.59
CA GLY A 129 10.75 13.07 7.61
C GLY A 129 9.87 12.64 6.44
N SER A 130 8.59 12.39 6.75
CA SER A 130 7.58 11.94 5.78
C SER A 130 6.37 12.85 5.86
N LEU A 131 5.63 13.00 4.77
CA LEU A 131 4.37 13.77 4.73
C LEU A 131 3.32 13.14 5.66
N ARG A 132 3.25 11.81 5.69
CA ARG A 132 2.35 11.05 6.56
C ARG A 132 3.03 9.77 7.04
N LYS A 133 2.74 9.37 8.27
CA LYS A 133 3.11 8.08 8.86
C LYS A 133 1.83 7.40 9.34
N ILE A 134 1.53 6.21 8.83
CA ILE A 134 0.23 5.55 9.01
C ILE A 134 0.48 4.11 9.47
N GLY A 135 -0.05 3.73 10.63
CA GLY A 135 0.10 2.39 11.21
C GLY A 135 0.45 2.42 12.70
N THR A 136 0.92 1.28 13.21
CA THR A 136 1.21 1.10 14.63
C THR A 136 2.67 1.42 14.93
N SER A 137 2.93 2.33 15.86
CA SER A 137 4.26 2.49 16.47
C SER A 137 4.37 1.60 17.70
N CYS A 138 5.58 1.12 18.00
CA CYS A 138 5.85 0.56 19.31
C CYS A 138 5.54 1.62 20.38
N PRO A 139 4.69 1.32 21.38
CA PRO A 139 4.44 2.25 22.46
C PRO A 139 5.75 2.54 23.18
N SER A 140 6.04 3.81 23.46
CA SER A 140 7.12 4.16 24.38
C SER A 140 6.87 3.38 25.67
N LYS A 141 7.85 2.59 26.13
CA LYS A 141 7.85 2.16 27.52
C LYS A 141 7.77 3.46 28.34
N ARG A 142 6.69 3.58 29.11
CA ARG A 142 6.50 4.69 30.04
C ARG A 142 7.42 4.48 31.23
#